data_AF-A0A418CKA0-F1
#
_entry.id   AF-A0A418CKA0-F1
#
_cell.length_a   1.000
_cell.length_b   1.000
_cell.length_c   1.000
_cell.angle_alpha   90.00
_cell.angle_beta   90.00
_cell.angle_gamma   90.00
#
_symmetry.space_group_name_H-M   'P 1'
#
loop_
_entity.id
_entity.type
_entity.pdbx_description
1 polymer ?
#
loop_
_entity_poly.entity_id
_entity_poly.type
_entity_poly.pdbx_seq_one_letter_code
_entity_poly.pdbx_strand_id
1 'polypeptide(L)'
;MTTRGITATSAVEFLRICGQLKRLKRTGWVNHHVNGPESVADHMYRMAMCTLLLDGDSSLDKTRCIKMAIVHDLAESFVGDITPHDGVSNEEKHRLELELWHEYEDATSDEAKLVKDFDKFEMILQADEYEG
;
A
#
# COMPACT_ATOMS: atom_id res chain seq x y z
N MET A 1 -26.40 -15.47 15.37
CA MET A 1 -25.01 -15.12 15.00
C MET A 1 -24.82 -13.65 15.29
N THR A 2 -24.17 -13.34 16.40
CA THR A 2 -23.86 -11.97 16.81
C THR A 2 -22.62 -11.51 16.04
N THR A 3 -22.80 -10.79 14.93
CA THR A 3 -21.76 -9.88 14.46
C THR A 3 -21.57 -8.85 15.57
N ARG A 4 -20.49 -8.96 16.34
CA ARG A 4 -20.07 -7.89 17.24
C ARG A 4 -19.83 -6.66 16.35
N GLY A 5 -20.73 -5.70 16.41
CA GLY A 5 -20.56 -4.44 15.70
C GLY A 5 -19.30 -3.74 16.17
N ILE A 6 -18.53 -3.19 15.22
CA ILE A 6 -17.43 -2.29 15.51
C ILE A 6 -18.01 -1.08 16.25
N THR A 7 -17.43 -0.70 17.39
CA THR A 7 -17.87 0.52 18.09
C THR A 7 -17.46 1.75 17.28
N ALA A 8 -18.22 2.85 17.38
CA ALA A 8 -17.85 4.10 16.72
C ALA A 8 -16.43 4.55 17.11
N THR A 9 -16.04 4.34 18.37
CA THR A 9 -14.68 4.65 18.88
C THR A 9 -13.62 3.84 18.14
N SER A 10 -13.78 2.51 18.06
CA SER A 10 -12.83 1.64 17.35
C SER A 10 -12.74 1.96 15.86
N ALA A 11 -13.85 2.34 15.23
CA ALA A 11 -13.84 2.79 13.84
C ALA A 11 -13.05 4.11 13.68
N VAL A 12 -13.24 5.08 14.58
CA VAL A 12 -12.48 6.34 14.56
C VAL A 12 -10.99 6.10 14.81
N GLU A 13 -10.64 5.19 15.72
CA GLU A 13 -9.24 4.80 15.97
C GLU A 13 -8.60 4.19 14.72
N PHE A 14 -9.28 3.25 14.07
CA PHE A 14 -8.85 2.68 12.79
C PHE A 14 -8.66 3.77 11.71
N LEU A 15 -9.61 4.68 11.55
CA LEU A 15 -9.50 5.77 10.58
C LEU A 15 -8.35 6.74 10.90
N ARG A 16 -8.01 6.92 12.18
CA ARG A 16 -6.83 7.70 12.59
C ARG A 16 -5.52 7.00 12.25
N ILE A 17 -5.47 5.67 12.32
CA ILE A 17 -4.33 4.84 11.89
C ILE A 17 -4.15 5.00 10.37
N CYS A 18 -5.19 4.79 9.57
CA CYS A 18 -5.14 5.05 8.12
C CYS A 18 -4.72 6.50 7.82
N GLY A 19 -5.19 7.45 8.63
CA GLY A 19 -4.84 8.86 8.51
C GLY A 19 -3.37 9.20 8.78
N GLN A 20 -2.56 8.30 9.37
CA GLN A 20 -1.12 8.48 9.51
C GLN A 20 -0.40 8.42 8.15
N LEU A 21 -0.88 7.57 7.23
CA LEU A 21 -0.27 7.35 5.91
C LEU A 21 -0.26 8.63 5.05
N LYS A 22 -1.17 9.57 5.31
CA LYS A 22 -1.19 10.89 4.64
C LYS A 22 -0.02 11.79 5.04
N ARG A 23 0.61 11.51 6.17
CA ARG A 23 1.75 12.28 6.70
C ARG A 23 3.08 11.54 6.53
N LEU A 24 3.03 10.22 6.34
CA LEU A 24 4.20 9.41 6.04
C LEU A 24 4.61 9.64 4.58
N LYS A 25 5.79 10.21 4.38
CA LYS A 25 6.37 10.42 3.05
C LYS A 25 7.07 9.16 2.58
N ARG A 26 6.97 8.86 1.28
CA ARG A 26 7.66 7.73 0.67
C ARG A 26 9.17 7.91 0.81
N THR A 27 9.80 7.06 1.60
CA THR A 27 11.18 7.17 2.10
C THR A 27 12.18 7.17 0.95
N GLY A 28 11.91 6.42 -0.12
CA GLY A 28 12.74 6.43 -1.34
C GLY A 28 12.93 7.86 -1.88
N TRP A 29 11.84 8.61 -2.08
CA TRP A 29 11.90 9.98 -2.59
C TRP A 29 12.55 10.95 -1.60
N VAL A 30 12.31 10.77 -0.31
CA VAL A 30 12.98 11.56 0.75
C VAL A 30 14.50 11.37 0.69
N ASN A 31 14.97 10.13 0.56
CA ASN A 31 16.40 9.80 0.47
C ASN A 31 17.04 10.36 -0.81
N HIS A 32 16.26 10.50 -1.89
CA HIS A 32 16.65 11.16 -3.12
C HIS A 32 16.46 12.69 -3.12
N HIS A 33 16.13 13.29 -1.98
CA HIS A 33 15.97 14.74 -1.80
C HIS A 33 14.92 15.38 -2.74
N VAL A 34 13.90 14.63 -3.14
CA VAL A 34 12.77 15.15 -3.90
C VAL A 34 12.05 16.21 -3.05
N ASN A 35 11.73 17.36 -3.64
CA ASN A 35 11.01 18.42 -2.94
C ASN A 35 9.52 18.10 -2.88
N GLY A 36 8.94 18.11 -1.68
CA GLY A 36 7.52 17.83 -1.47
C GLY A 36 7.08 16.43 -1.96
N PRO A 37 7.77 15.35 -1.54
CA PRO A 37 7.46 14.01 -2.04
C PRO A 37 6.04 13.59 -1.65
N GLU A 38 5.48 12.68 -2.44
CA GLU A 38 4.20 12.04 -2.18
C GLU A 38 4.17 11.32 -0.81
N SER A 39 2.97 11.12 -0.30
CA SER A 39 2.73 10.25 0.86
C SER A 39 2.41 8.82 0.44
N VAL A 40 2.54 7.87 1.37
CA VAL A 40 2.14 6.46 1.14
C VAL A 40 0.65 6.36 0.76
N ALA A 41 -0.18 7.26 1.29
CA ALA A 41 -1.59 7.33 0.90
C ALA A 41 -1.81 7.80 -0.55
N ASP A 42 -0.93 8.66 -1.09
CA ASP A 42 -1.00 9.13 -2.48
C ASP A 42 -0.65 7.99 -3.45
N HIS A 43 0.43 7.27 -3.13
CA HIS A 43 0.87 6.06 -3.84
C HIS A 43 -0.26 5.02 -3.95
N MET A 44 -0.84 4.60 -2.81
CA MET A 44 -1.93 3.62 -2.79
C MET A 44 -3.20 4.13 -3.52
N TYR A 45 -3.47 5.44 -3.49
CA TYR A 45 -4.58 6.02 -4.23
C TYR A 45 -4.38 5.82 -5.74
N ARG A 46 -3.20 6.13 -6.28
CA ARG A 46 -2.96 5.99 -7.72
C ARG A 46 -2.90 4.52 -8.14
N MET A 47 -2.41 3.61 -7.31
CA MET A 47 -2.53 2.17 -7.55
C MET A 47 -3.99 1.71 -7.64
N ALA A 48 -4.86 2.18 -6.75
CA ALA A 48 -6.28 1.86 -6.84
C ALA A 48 -6.89 2.41 -8.14
N MET A 49 -6.46 3.58 -8.62
CA MET A 49 -6.85 4.09 -9.93
C MET A 49 -6.34 3.19 -11.07
N CYS A 50 -5.11 2.67 -11.01
CA CYS A 50 -4.61 1.69 -11.99
C CYS A 50 -5.52 0.46 -12.07
N THR A 51 -6.00 -0.06 -10.93
CA THR A 51 -6.91 -1.21 -10.90
C THR A 51 -8.29 -0.93 -11.52
N LEU A 52 -8.76 0.33 -11.47
CA LEU A 52 -10.02 0.73 -12.10
C LEU A 52 -9.90 0.84 -13.63
N LEU A 53 -8.70 1.06 -14.15
CA LEU A 53 -8.42 1.13 -15.59
C LEU A 53 -8.30 -0.24 -16.27
N LEU A 54 -8.28 -1.33 -15.49
CA LEU A 54 -8.34 -2.67 -16.04
C LEU A 54 -9.64 -2.85 -16.82
N ASP A 55 -9.58 -3.41 -18.01
CA ASP A 55 -10.76 -3.76 -18.80
C ASP A 55 -11.41 -5.06 -18.29
N GLY A 56 -12.68 -5.28 -18.64
CA GLY A 56 -13.51 -6.37 -18.13
C GLY A 56 -13.14 -7.79 -18.61
N ASP A 57 -12.12 -7.92 -19.45
CA ASP A 57 -11.72 -9.19 -20.09
C ASP A 57 -10.65 -9.97 -19.31
N SER A 58 -10.24 -9.46 -18.16
CA SER A 58 -9.38 -10.20 -17.23
C SER A 58 -10.21 -11.16 -16.40
N SER A 59 -9.77 -12.41 -16.23
CA SER A 59 -10.28 -13.35 -15.23
C SER A 59 -10.07 -12.90 -13.77
N LEU A 60 -9.60 -11.68 -13.57
CA LEU A 60 -9.22 -11.08 -12.30
C LEU A 60 -10.41 -10.37 -11.63
N ASP A 61 -10.55 -10.57 -10.33
CA ASP A 61 -11.51 -9.81 -9.53
C ASP A 61 -10.99 -8.39 -9.26
N LYS A 62 -11.47 -7.41 -10.02
CA LYS A 62 -11.12 -5.99 -9.82
C LYS A 62 -11.45 -5.47 -8.43
N THR A 63 -12.52 -5.95 -7.80
CA THR A 63 -12.87 -5.52 -6.43
C THR A 63 -11.80 -6.00 -5.46
N ARG A 64 -11.29 -7.22 -5.66
CA ARG A 64 -10.18 -7.76 -4.89
C ARG A 64 -8.89 -6.96 -5.14
N CYS A 65 -8.57 -6.63 -6.39
CA CYS A 65 -7.41 -5.78 -6.72
C CYS A 65 -7.47 -4.41 -6.03
N ILE A 66 -8.61 -3.71 -6.12
CA ILE A 66 -8.81 -2.40 -5.47
C ILE A 66 -8.60 -2.53 -3.96
N LYS A 67 -9.22 -3.54 -3.34
CA LYS A 67 -9.10 -3.77 -1.89
C LYS A 67 -7.66 -4.03 -1.48
N MET A 68 -6.89 -4.79 -2.26
CA MET A 68 -5.48 -5.02 -1.97
C MET A 68 -4.66 -3.72 -2.15
N ALA A 69 -4.85 -2.99 -3.25
CA ALA A 69 -4.13 -1.74 -3.50
C ALA A 69 -4.25 -0.73 -2.35
N ILE A 70 -5.46 -0.57 -1.77
CA ILE A 70 -5.71 0.42 -0.72
C ILE A 70 -5.29 0.00 0.71
N VAL A 71 -4.87 -1.25 0.90
CA VAL A 71 -4.50 -1.77 2.24
C VAL A 71 -3.08 -2.32 2.31
N HIS A 72 -2.39 -2.46 1.17
CA HIS A 72 -1.15 -3.22 1.14
C HIS A 72 -0.04 -2.62 2.01
N ASP A 73 0.09 -1.29 2.00
CA ASP A 73 1.04 -0.55 2.85
C ASP A 73 0.38 -0.05 4.15
N LEU A 74 -0.74 -0.64 4.58
CA LEU A 74 -1.43 -0.18 5.79
C LEU A 74 -0.54 -0.35 7.04
N ALA A 75 0.31 -1.38 7.07
CA ALA A 75 1.24 -1.63 8.17
C ALA A 75 2.25 -0.49 8.37
N GLU A 76 2.60 0.24 7.31
CA GLU A 76 3.54 1.37 7.36
C GLU A 76 3.05 2.51 8.26
N SER A 77 1.74 2.57 8.55
CA SER A 77 1.17 3.50 9.52
C SER A 77 1.73 3.33 10.94
N PHE A 78 2.33 2.16 11.24
CA PHE A 78 3.01 1.84 12.49
C PHE A 78 4.52 1.73 12.34
N VAL A 79 4.99 1.07 11.29
CA VAL A 79 6.42 0.70 11.13
C VAL A 79 7.22 1.69 10.29
N GLY A 80 6.54 2.59 9.57
CA GLY A 80 7.14 3.48 8.57
C GLY A 80 7.34 2.81 7.21
N ASP A 81 7.69 3.60 6.20
CA ASP A 81 8.02 3.09 4.86
C ASP A 81 9.48 2.63 4.83
N ILE A 82 9.66 1.31 4.94
CA ILE A 82 10.97 0.65 5.02
C ILE A 82 11.48 0.33 3.61
N THR A 83 12.66 0.88 3.30
CA THR A 83 13.35 0.73 2.01
C THR A 83 14.45 -0.34 2.06
N PRO A 84 14.94 -0.82 0.90
CA PRO A 84 16.08 -1.73 0.84
C PRO A 84 17.38 -1.18 1.45
N HIS A 85 17.46 0.13 1.69
CA HIS A 85 18.66 0.80 2.25
C HIS A 85 18.67 0.85 3.78
N ASP A 86 17.56 0.50 4.45
CA ASP A 86 17.42 0.59 5.90
C ASP A 86 18.05 -0.60 6.66
N GLY A 87 18.62 -1.58 5.94
CA GLY A 87 19.32 -2.72 6.54
C GLY A 87 18.39 -3.73 7.23
N VAL A 88 17.07 -3.60 7.05
CA VAL A 88 16.06 -4.56 7.51
C VAL A 88 15.99 -5.70 6.49
N SER A 89 16.07 -6.96 6.95
CA SER A 89 15.92 -8.11 6.05
C SER A 89 14.47 -8.21 5.56
N ASN A 90 14.26 -8.81 4.38
CA ASN A 90 12.90 -9.07 3.89
C ASN A 90 12.08 -9.89 4.88
N GLU A 91 12.68 -10.86 5.57
CA GLU A 91 12.00 -11.68 6.58
C GLU A 91 11.56 -10.85 7.81
N GLU A 92 12.39 -9.90 8.24
CA GLU A 92 12.06 -9.02 9.36
C GLU A 92 11.01 -7.97 8.96
N LYS A 93 11.15 -7.36 7.77
CA LYS A 93 10.13 -6.47 7.20
C LYS A 93 8.79 -7.19 7.14
N HIS A 94 8.80 -8.37 6.54
CA HIS A 94 7.65 -9.26 6.44
C HIS A 94 7.06 -9.57 7.80
N ARG A 95 7.85 -9.98 8.80
CA ARG A 95 7.36 -10.25 10.16
C ARG A 95 6.66 -9.04 10.78
N LEU A 96 7.23 -7.84 10.62
CA LEU A 96 6.65 -6.59 11.12
C LEU A 96 5.32 -6.25 10.43
N GLU A 97 5.18 -6.56 9.15
CA GLU A 97 3.99 -6.31 8.33
C GLU A 97 2.91 -7.41 8.50
N LEU A 98 3.31 -8.68 8.67
CA LEU A 98 2.43 -9.85 8.79
C LEU A 98 1.77 -10.07 10.13
N GLU A 99 2.35 -9.59 11.22
CA GLU A 99 1.60 -9.49 12.49
C GLU A 99 0.28 -8.72 12.28
N LEU A 100 0.17 -7.95 11.18
CA LEU A 100 -0.99 -7.15 10.81
C LEU A 100 -1.75 -7.64 9.56
N TRP A 101 -1.20 -8.52 8.69
CA TRP A 101 -1.83 -8.85 7.40
C TRP A 101 -1.44 -10.20 6.77
N HIS A 102 -2.35 -11.18 6.73
CA HIS A 102 -2.08 -12.54 6.22
C HIS A 102 -2.43 -12.80 4.73
N GLU A 103 -2.98 -11.83 3.98
CA GLU A 103 -3.53 -12.11 2.63
C GLU A 103 -2.81 -11.40 1.46
N TYR A 104 -2.08 -10.31 1.70
CA TYR A 104 -1.40 -9.54 0.65
C TYR A 104 -0.04 -10.16 0.26
N GLU A 105 0.70 -10.63 1.26
CA GLU A 105 2.12 -10.97 1.18
C GLU A 105 2.44 -12.22 0.34
N ASP A 106 1.55 -13.21 0.32
CA ASP A 106 1.86 -14.49 -0.31
C ASP A 106 1.90 -14.42 -1.85
N ALA A 107 1.41 -13.34 -2.47
CA ALA A 107 1.38 -13.15 -3.93
C ALA A 107 0.89 -14.37 -4.73
N THR A 108 0.09 -15.23 -4.11
CA THR A 108 -0.31 -16.54 -4.65
C THR A 108 -1.45 -16.41 -5.66
N SER A 109 -2.25 -15.35 -5.56
CA SER A 109 -3.33 -15.04 -6.50
C SER A 109 -2.82 -14.19 -7.67
N ASP A 110 -3.46 -14.31 -8.83
CA ASP A 110 -3.12 -13.50 -9.99
C ASP A 110 -3.43 -12.01 -9.76
N GLU A 111 -4.44 -11.71 -8.94
CA GLU A 111 -4.72 -10.35 -8.49
C GLU A 111 -3.57 -9.77 -7.64
N ALA A 112 -2.99 -10.56 -6.75
CA ALA A 112 -1.88 -10.09 -5.91
C ALA A 112 -0.61 -9.85 -6.72
N LYS A 113 -0.32 -10.70 -7.71
CA LYS A 113 0.77 -10.48 -8.67
C LYS A 113 0.56 -9.18 -9.45
N LEU A 114 -0.66 -8.96 -9.97
CA LEU A 114 -0.99 -7.72 -10.68
C LEU A 114 -0.83 -6.49 -9.79
N VAL A 115 -1.31 -6.51 -8.56
CA VAL A 115 -1.19 -5.35 -7.64
C VAL A 115 0.28 -5.06 -7.32
N LYS A 116 1.13 -6.08 -7.21
CA LYS A 116 2.58 -5.93 -7.06
C LYS A 116 3.27 -5.35 -8.29
N ASP A 117 2.76 -5.65 -9.49
CA ASP A 117 3.22 -5.01 -10.72
C ASP A 117 2.77 -3.54 -10.78
N PHE A 118 1.56 -3.23 -10.29
CA PHE A 118 1.09 -1.85 -10.16
C PHE A 118 1.85 -1.02 -9.13
N ASP A 119 2.26 -1.60 -8.00
CA ASP A 119 3.13 -0.94 -7.02
C ASP A 119 4.42 -0.43 -7.71
N LYS A 120 5.10 -1.31 -8.45
CA LYS A 120 6.30 -0.94 -9.21
C LYS A 120 6.03 0.05 -10.34
N PHE A 121 4.97 -0.18 -11.12
CA PHE A 121 4.62 0.68 -12.24
C PHE A 121 4.32 2.11 -11.77
N GLU A 122 3.53 2.24 -10.71
CA GLU A 122 3.18 3.50 -10.09
C GLU A 122 4.44 4.23 -9.60
N MET A 123 5.33 3.52 -8.92
CA MET A 123 6.62 4.07 -8.45
C MET A 123 7.49 4.58 -9.61
N ILE A 124 7.57 3.84 -10.73
CA ILE A 124 8.35 4.27 -11.90
C ILE A 124 7.71 5.48 -12.58
N LEU A 125 6.39 5.50 -12.71
CA LEU A 125 5.66 6.65 -13.25
C LEU A 125 5.88 7.90 -12.37
N GLN A 126 5.88 7.73 -11.04
CA GLN A 126 6.18 8.82 -10.13
C GLN A 126 7.62 9.33 -10.29
N ALA A 127 8.58 8.44 -10.56
CA ALA A 127 9.97 8.83 -10.82
C ALA A 127 10.07 9.75 -12.04
N ASP A 128 9.43 9.36 -13.15
CA ASP A 128 9.38 10.16 -14.40
C ASP A 128 8.81 11.56 -14.14
N GLU A 129 7.73 11.65 -13.36
CA GLU A 129 7.11 12.94 -12.97
C GLU A 129 8.02 13.82 -12.09
N TYR A 130 8.92 13.24 -11.30
CA TYR A 130 9.89 14.00 -10.50
C TYR A 130 11.16 14.37 -11.27
N GLU A 131 11.47 13.66 -12.36
CA GLU A 131 12.62 13.93 -13.23
C GLU A 131 12.32 14.99 -14.30
N GLY A 132 11.05 15.11 -14.75
CA GLY A 132 10.57 16.06 -15.76
C GLY A 132 10.40 17.50 -15.27
#